data_AF-A0A6P6WFW0-F1
#
_entry.id   AF-A0A6P6WFW0-F1
#
_cell.length_a   1.000
_cell.length_b   1.000
_cell.length_c   1.000
_cell.angle_alpha   90.00
_cell.angle_beta   90.00
_cell.angle_gamma   90.00
#
_symmetry.space_group_name_H-M   'P 1'
#
loop_
_entity.id
_entity.type
_entity.pdbx_description
1 polymer ?
#
loop_
_entity_poly.entity_id
_entity_poly.type
_entity_poly.pdbx_seq_one_letter_code
_entity_poly.pdbx_strand_id
1 'polypeptide(L)'
;MIIAFLPLRCTMKWNYGLLPQTWEDPSSANPEVEGAFGDNDPVDVVEIGSTSAKVGEVLRVKPLATLALIDEGQLDWKIIAVSLDDPRCSLVDDVHDIEKYFPDNFS
;
A
#
# COMPACT_ATOMS: atom_id res chain seq x y z
N MET A 1 -0.42 -6.78 10.18
CA MET A 1 0.72 -6.41 9.32
C MET A 1 1.23 -5.04 9.74
N ILE A 2 2.56 -4.79 9.73
CA ILE A 2 3.19 -3.55 10.25
C ILE A 2 3.65 -2.69 9.06
N ILE A 3 3.40 -1.37 9.07
CA ILE A 3 3.90 -0.41 8.07
C ILE A 3 4.94 0.52 8.69
N ALA A 4 6.00 0.93 7.96
CA ALA A 4 6.90 2.03 8.35
C ALA A 4 6.82 3.21 7.35
N PHE A 5 6.56 4.44 7.81
CA PHE A 5 6.32 5.61 6.94
C PHE A 5 7.60 6.35 6.52
N LEU A 6 7.66 6.79 5.27
CA LEU A 6 8.81 7.50 4.67
C LEU A 6 8.64 9.03 4.71
N PRO A 7 9.73 9.81 4.85
CA PRO A 7 9.67 11.27 4.81
C PRO A 7 9.56 11.78 3.36
N LEU A 8 8.35 12.00 2.87
CA LEU A 8 8.11 12.63 1.56
C LEU A 8 7.86 14.14 1.72
N ARG A 9 8.45 14.95 0.83
CA ARG A 9 8.33 16.42 0.80
C ARG A 9 7.09 16.93 0.04
N CYS A 10 6.24 16.04 -0.47
CA CYS A 10 4.97 16.35 -1.10
C CYS A 10 3.81 16.01 -0.14
N THR A 11 2.72 16.78 -0.20
CA THR A 11 1.48 16.45 0.52
C THR A 11 0.82 15.25 -0.15
N MET A 12 1.18 14.06 0.32
CA MET A 12 0.52 12.82 -0.09
C MET A 12 -0.86 12.75 0.55
N LYS A 13 -1.84 12.28 -0.23
CA LYS A 13 -3.23 12.11 0.22
C LYS A 13 -3.37 10.97 1.24
N TRP A 14 -2.47 10.00 1.20
CA TRP A 14 -2.45 8.81 2.05
C TRP A 14 -1.18 8.71 2.86
N ASN A 15 -1.23 7.93 3.94
CA ASN A 15 -0.02 7.53 4.61
C ASN A 15 0.70 6.47 3.76
N TYR A 16 1.99 6.70 3.48
CA TYR A 16 2.77 5.84 2.59
C TYR A 16 3.95 5.21 3.32
N GLY A 17 4.09 3.91 3.18
CA GLY A 17 5.18 3.15 3.79
C GLY A 17 5.38 1.81 3.12
N LEU A 18 5.99 0.89 3.86
CA LEU A 18 6.36 -0.43 3.35
C LEU A 18 6.02 -1.56 4.32
N LEU A 19 6.02 -2.79 3.83
CA LEU A 19 5.98 -4.00 4.64
C LEU A 19 7.40 -4.44 5.02
N PRO A 20 7.72 -4.59 6.31
CA PRO A 20 9.02 -5.13 6.70
C PRO A 20 9.10 -6.62 6.32
N GLN A 21 10.31 -7.10 6.06
CA GLN A 21 10.58 -8.50 5.71
C GLN A 21 9.93 -8.96 4.40
N THR A 22 9.64 -8.03 3.50
CA THR A 22 9.30 -8.30 2.10
C THR A 22 10.39 -7.74 1.20
N TRP A 23 10.43 -8.22 -0.04
CA TRP A 23 11.36 -7.76 -1.06
C TRP A 23 10.80 -8.11 -2.43
N GLU A 24 10.76 -7.13 -3.33
CA GLU A 24 10.39 -7.31 -4.72
C GLU A 24 11.62 -7.70 -5.54
N ASP A 25 11.78 -9.01 -5.76
CA ASP A 25 12.99 -9.58 -6.35
C ASP A 25 13.20 -9.10 -7.81
N PRO A 26 14.25 -8.32 -8.11
CA PRO A 26 14.54 -7.82 -9.45
C PRO A 26 15.13 -8.89 -10.38
N SER A 27 15.42 -10.09 -9.88
CA SER A 27 15.98 -11.21 -10.64
C SER A 27 14.93 -12.21 -11.13
N SER A 28 13.68 -12.07 -10.67
CA SER A 28 12.57 -12.95 -11.00
C SER A 28 11.48 -12.20 -11.76
N ALA A 29 11.24 -12.57 -13.01
CA ALA A 29 10.15 -12.01 -13.81
C ALA A 29 8.79 -12.54 -13.33
N ASN A 30 7.81 -11.65 -13.18
CA ASN A 30 6.44 -12.03 -12.81
C ASN A 30 5.61 -12.40 -14.06
N PRO A 31 5.22 -13.68 -14.24
CA PRO A 31 4.49 -14.10 -15.44
C PRO A 31 3.05 -13.58 -15.50
N GLU A 32 2.47 -13.16 -14.38
CA GLU A 32 1.11 -12.62 -14.32
C GLU A 32 1.06 -11.14 -14.68
N VAL A 33 2.20 -10.45 -14.67
CA VAL A 33 2.32 -9.01 -14.96
C VAL A 33 3.34 -8.78 -16.08
N GLU A 34 3.04 -9.32 -17.27
CA GLU A 34 3.81 -9.09 -18.51
C GLU A 34 5.31 -9.43 -18.44
N GLY A 35 5.74 -10.24 -17.47
CA GLY A 35 7.15 -10.58 -17.26
C GLY A 35 7.96 -9.45 -16.60
N ALA A 36 7.31 -8.47 -15.97
CA ALA A 36 7.97 -7.39 -15.25
C ALA A 36 8.79 -7.93 -14.05
N PHE A 37 9.92 -7.28 -13.78
CA PHE A 37 10.82 -7.59 -12.66
C PHE A 37 10.53 -6.66 -11.48
N GLY A 38 10.74 -7.12 -10.25
CA GLY A 38 10.56 -6.28 -9.06
C GLY A 38 11.48 -5.05 -9.05
N ASP A 39 11.08 -4.03 -8.31
CA ASP A 39 11.79 -2.76 -8.19
C ASP A 39 13.01 -2.79 -7.24
N ASN A 40 13.26 -3.93 -6.58
CA ASN A 40 14.32 -4.16 -5.60
C ASN A 40 14.10 -3.52 -4.21
N ASP A 41 12.88 -3.06 -3.91
CA ASP A 41 12.52 -2.51 -2.60
C ASP A 41 11.57 -3.45 -1.82
N PRO A 42 11.31 -3.19 -0.53
CA PRO A 42 10.24 -3.86 0.19
C PRO A 42 8.87 -3.43 -0.36
N VAL A 43 7.93 -4.38 -0.41
CA VAL A 43 6.56 -4.14 -0.91
C VAL A 43 5.92 -2.90 -0.27
N ASP A 44 5.44 -2.01 -1.10
CA ASP A 44 4.86 -0.73 -0.71
C ASP A 44 3.43 -0.83 -0.19
N VAL A 45 3.07 0.09 0.70
CA VAL A 45 1.73 0.18 1.29
C VAL A 45 1.20 1.60 1.27
N VAL A 46 -0.02 1.72 0.76
CA VAL A 46 -0.86 2.91 0.83
C VAL A 46 -1.93 2.68 1.89
N GLU A 47 -1.80 3.37 3.03
CA GLU A 47 -2.78 3.29 4.12
C GLU A 47 -3.82 4.42 3.99
N ILE A 48 -5.08 4.04 3.86
CA ILE A 48 -6.18 4.92 3.42
C ILE A 48 -7.07 5.47 4.54
N GLY A 49 -6.69 5.22 5.79
CA GLY A 49 -7.39 5.66 6.99
C GLY A 49 -7.39 7.18 7.16
N SER A 50 -8.15 7.63 8.15
CA SER A 50 -8.42 9.04 8.42
C SER A 50 -7.31 9.76 9.20
N THR A 51 -6.42 9.01 9.85
CA THR A 51 -5.40 9.58 10.75
C THR A 51 -4.06 9.67 10.05
N SER A 52 -3.41 10.84 10.08
CA SER A 52 -2.04 10.98 9.56
C SER A 52 -1.02 10.28 10.47
N ALA A 53 -0.23 9.38 9.89
CA ALA A 53 0.85 8.69 10.58
C ALA A 53 2.14 9.52 10.59
N LYS A 54 3.00 9.30 11.58
CA LYS A 54 4.34 9.90 11.64
C LYS A 54 5.34 9.06 10.85
N VAL A 55 6.34 9.72 10.28
CA VAL A 55 7.50 9.03 9.67
C VAL A 55 8.13 8.06 10.68
N GLY A 56 8.34 6.81 10.25
CA GLY A 56 8.84 5.72 11.09
C GLY A 56 7.84 5.11 12.08
N GLU A 57 6.59 5.60 12.13
CA GLU A 57 5.54 4.97 12.93
C GLU A 57 5.18 3.59 12.41
N VAL A 58 4.85 2.68 13.33
CA VAL A 58 4.47 1.30 13.05
C VAL A 58 2.97 1.13 13.27
N LEU A 59 2.22 0.97 12.18
CA LEU A 59 0.77 0.74 12.24
C LEU A 59 0.42 -0.72 11.98
N ARG A 60 -0.56 -1.23 12.73
CA ARG A 60 -1.21 -2.50 12.38
C ARG A 60 -2.29 -2.24 11.35
N VAL A 61 -2.22 -2.91 10.21
CA VAL A 61 -3.18 -2.73 9.12
C VAL A 61 -3.85 -4.02 8.67
N LYS A 62 -5.03 -3.87 8.07
CA LYS A 62 -5.74 -4.88 7.29
C LYS A 62 -5.55 -4.59 5.79
N PRO A 63 -4.96 -5.50 4.99
CA PRO A 63 -4.89 -5.35 3.55
C PRO A 63 -6.28 -5.53 2.92
N LEU A 64 -6.58 -4.75 1.89
CA LEU A 64 -7.89 -4.75 1.21
C LEU A 64 -7.77 -5.03 -0.29
N ALA A 65 -6.69 -4.55 -0.91
CA ALA A 65 -6.44 -4.73 -2.34
C ALA A 65 -4.95 -4.64 -2.66
N THR A 66 -4.59 -5.01 -3.89
CA THR A 66 -3.25 -4.87 -4.44
C THR A 66 -3.35 -4.22 -5.82
N LEU A 67 -2.45 -3.28 -6.11
CA LEU A 67 -2.27 -2.69 -7.43
C LEU A 67 -0.89 -3.08 -7.96
N ALA A 68 -0.86 -3.71 -9.13
CA ALA A 68 0.37 -3.93 -9.89
C ALA A 68 0.70 -2.65 -10.67
N LEU A 69 1.55 -1.79 -10.13
CA LEU A 69 2.02 -0.61 -10.84
C LEU A 69 3.26 -1.00 -11.66
N ILE A 70 3.32 -0.55 -12.90
CA ILE A 70 4.55 -0.60 -13.69
C ILE A 70 5.15 0.81 -13.68
N ASP A 71 6.19 1.01 -12.89
CA ASP A 71 6.93 2.29 -12.82
C ASP A 71 8.27 2.17 -13.53
N GLU A 72 8.49 2.99 -14.54
CA GLU A 72 9.68 2.96 -15.41
C GLU A 72 10.09 1.55 -15.93
N GLY A 73 9.12 0.63 -16.06
CA GLY A 73 9.33 -0.74 -16.53
C GLY A 73 9.61 -1.78 -15.44
N GLN A 74 9.61 -1.37 -14.17
CA GLN A 74 9.70 -2.23 -12.99
C GLN A 74 8.31 -2.48 -12.42
N LEU A 75 8.09 -3.68 -11.88
CA LEU A 75 6.91 -4.01 -11.10
C LEU A 75 7.10 -3.46 -9.69
N ASP A 76 6.14 -2.66 -9.27
CA ASP A 76 6.11 -1.96 -7.99
C ASP A 76 4.72 -2.19 -7.35
N TRP A 77 4.63 -3.15 -6.43
CA TRP A 77 3.34 -3.50 -5.83
C TRP A 77 2.89 -2.47 -4.81
N LYS A 78 1.70 -1.91 -5.00
CA LYS A 78 1.03 -1.08 -3.97
C LYS A 78 -0.03 -1.89 -3.26
N ILE A 79 0.21 -2.23 -2.01
CA ILE A 79 -0.82 -2.80 -1.13
C ILE A 79 -1.70 -1.67 -0.63
N ILE A 80 -3.01 -1.77 -0.86
CA ILE A 80 -4.00 -0.86 -0.27
C ILE A 80 -4.44 -1.45 1.06
N ALA A 81 -4.29 -0.69 2.14
CA ALA A 81 -4.59 -1.16 3.48
C ALA A 81 -5.30 -0.09 4.32
N VAL A 82 -5.93 -0.51 5.41
CA VAL A 82 -6.52 0.38 6.40
C VAL A 82 -5.97 0.05 7.79
N SER A 83 -5.68 1.07 8.59
CA SER A 83 -5.32 0.91 10.00
C SER A 83 -6.39 0.15 10.77
N LEU A 84 -5.98 -0.78 11.62
CA LEU A 84 -6.90 -1.48 12.52
C LEU A 84 -7.57 -0.54 13.54
N ASP A 85 -6.98 0.63 13.75
CA ASP A 85 -7.50 1.64 14.67
C ASP A 85 -8.41 2.67 13.95
N ASP A 86 -8.57 2.61 12.62
CA ASP A 86 -9.56 3.45 11.91
C ASP A 86 -10.99 2.92 12.20
N PRO A 87 -11.94 3.81 12.54
CA PRO A 87 -13.31 3.40 12.89
C PRO A 87 -14.06 2.69 11.75
N ARG A 88 -13.62 2.82 10.50
CA ARG A 88 -14.21 2.16 9.33
C ARG A 88 -13.57 0.81 9.03
N CYS A 89 -12.50 0.43 9.71
CA CYS A 89 -11.81 -0.84 9.47
C CYS A 89 -12.76 -2.04 9.52
N SER A 90 -13.71 -2.06 10.45
CA SER A 90 -14.69 -3.15 10.56
C SER A 90 -15.78 -3.16 9.49
N LEU A 91 -15.83 -2.16 8.60
CA LEU A 91 -16.83 -2.02 7.55
C LEU A 91 -16.32 -2.45 6.17
N VAL A 92 -15.02 -2.74 6.05
CA VAL A 92 -14.36 -3.01 4.76
C VAL A 92 -13.58 -4.29 4.84
N ASP A 93 -13.82 -5.25 3.96
CA ASP A 93 -13.07 -6.52 3.93
C ASP A 93 -12.45 -6.82 2.56
N ASP A 94 -12.90 -6.15 1.50
CA ASP A 94 -12.35 -6.29 0.15
C ASP A 94 -12.27 -4.96 -0.62
N VAL A 95 -11.85 -5.05 -1.88
CA VAL A 95 -11.70 -3.91 -2.79
C VAL A 95 -13.01 -3.19 -3.11
N HIS A 96 -14.15 -3.89 -3.10
CA HIS A 96 -15.46 -3.30 -3.43
C HIS A 96 -15.98 -2.41 -2.30
N ASP A 97 -15.61 -2.71 -1.06
CA ASP A 97 -15.98 -1.89 0.09
C ASP A 97 -15.23 -0.54 0.11
N ILE A 98 -14.07 -0.47 -0.53
CA ILE A 98 -13.26 0.76 -0.57
C ILE A 98 -14.05 1.90 -1.20
N GLU A 99 -14.66 1.70 -2.38
CA GLU A 99 -15.42 2.75 -3.07
C GLU A 99 -16.62 3.23 -2.24
N LYS A 100 -17.22 2.33 -1.46
CA LYS A 100 -18.40 2.62 -0.64
C LYS A 100 -18.08 3.42 0.62
N TYR A 101 -16.99 3.09 1.31
CA TYR A 101 -16.66 3.65 2.63
C TYR A 101 -15.49 4.65 2.60
N PHE A 102 -14.78 4.72 1.48
CA PHE A 102 -13.68 5.63 1.19
C PHE A 102 -13.81 6.25 -0.22
N PRO A 103 -14.96 6.85 -0.57
CA PRO A 103 -15.26 7.29 -1.94
C PRO A 103 -14.25 8.33 -2.46
N ASP A 104 -13.77 9.20 -1.57
CA ASP A 104 -12.84 10.26 -1.94
C ASP A 104 -11.41 9.77 -2.18
N ASN A 105 -11.09 8.48 -2.00
CA ASN A 105 -9.71 7.99 -2.09
C ASN A 105 -9.25 7.59 -3.49
N PHE A 106 -10.13 7.41 -4.47
CA PHE A 106 -9.70 7.00 -5.82
C PHE A 106 -10.31 7.87 -6.93
N SER A 107 -10.99 8.96 -6.54
CA SER A 107 -11.50 10.02 -7.42
C SER A 107 -10.46 11.08 -7.77
#